data_AF-A0A7X8SNZ0-F1
#
_entry.id   AF-A0A7X8SNZ0-F1
#
_cell.length_a   1.000
_cell.length_b   1.000
_cell.length_c   1.000
_cell.angle_alpha   90.00
_cell.angle_beta   90.00
_cell.angle_gamma   90.00
#
_symmetry.space_group_name_H-M   'P 1'
#
loop_
_entity.id
_entity.type
_entity.pdbx_description
1 polymer ?
#
loop_
_entity_poly.entity_id
_entity_poly.type
_entity_poly.pdbx_seq_one_letter_code
_entity_poly.pdbx_strand_id
1 'polypeptide(L)' 'MNGIIKLVLDTIEREGKATFSYEFLVSSFKSQFIEEGLELSILEFNKWLVQSREEFGVIYESDINNEYYTFRRI' A
#
# COMPACT_ATOMS: atom_id res chain seq x y z
N MET A 1 5.11 -9.96 -8.50
CA MET A 1 4.00 -9.45 -7.67
C MET A 1 4.54 -9.11 -6.30
N ASN A 2 4.36 -7.87 -5.85
CA ASN A 2 4.94 -7.35 -4.61
C ASN A 2 4.38 -8.10 -3.38
N GLY A 3 5.21 -8.51 -2.42
CA GLY A 3 4.75 -9.33 -1.27
C GLY A 3 3.65 -8.65 -0.43
N ILE A 4 3.59 -7.31 -0.45
CA ILE A 4 2.57 -6.53 0.24
C ILE A 4 1.16 -6.85 -0.24
N ILE A 5 0.90 -6.96 -1.56
CA ILE A 5 -0.49 -7.11 -2.01
C ILE A 5 -1.09 -8.42 -1.52
N LYS A 6 -0.28 -9.48 -1.44
CA LYS A 6 -0.71 -10.74 -0.86
C LYS A 6 -1.05 -10.57 0.63
N LEU A 7 -0.18 -9.91 1.39
CA LEU A 7 -0.43 -9.63 2.81
C LEU A 7 -1.73 -8.85 3.01
N VAL A 8 -1.98 -7.82 2.21
CA VAL A 8 -3.22 -7.01 2.26
C VAL A 8 -4.44 -7.89 1.99
N LEU A 9 -4.41 -8.70 0.93
CA LEU A 9 -5.53 -9.57 0.56
C LEU A 9 -5.80 -10.64 1.62
N ASP A 10 -4.76 -11.32 2.11
CA ASP A 10 -4.87 -12.35 3.15
C ASP A 10 -5.45 -11.77 4.45
N THR A 11 -5.03 -10.56 4.84
CA THR A 11 -5.58 -9.87 6.03
C THR A 11 -7.03 -9.46 5.83
N ILE A 12 -7.42 -8.95 4.65
CA ILE A 12 -8.82 -8.64 4.34
C ILE A 12 -9.69 -9.91 4.40
N GLU A 13 -9.23 -11.03 3.84
CA GLU A 13 -9.98 -12.29 3.89
C GLU A 13 -10.22 -12.79 5.31
N ARG A 14 -9.26 -12.58 6.21
CA ARG A 14 -9.36 -12.98 7.61
C ARG A 14 -10.17 -12.01 8.47
N GLU A 15 -10.02 -10.71 8.26
CA GLU A 15 -10.44 -9.67 9.22
C GLU A 15 -11.45 -8.67 8.62
N GLY A 16 -11.81 -8.82 7.35
CA GLY A 16 -12.71 -7.93 6.61
C GLY A 16 -12.08 -6.60 6.18
N LYS A 17 -10.93 -6.24 6.74
CA LYS A 17 -10.12 -5.06 6.42
C LYS A 17 -8.66 -5.30 6.76
N ALA A 18 -7.75 -4.54 6.16
CA ALA A 18 -6.35 -4.56 6.52
C ALA A 18 -5.84 -3.14 6.77
N THR A 19 -5.15 -2.88 7.87
CA THR A 19 -4.61 -1.53 8.17
C THR A 19 -3.11 -1.61 8.38
N PHE A 20 -2.38 -0.77 7.66
CA PHE A 20 -0.91 -0.72 7.71
C PHE A 20 -0.44 0.73 7.81
N SER A 21 0.73 0.94 8.41
CA SER A 21 1.36 2.26 8.39
C SER A 21 1.87 2.59 6.99
N TYR A 22 1.81 3.87 6.63
CA TYR A 22 2.38 4.39 5.39
C TYR A 22 3.87 4.07 5.27
N GLU A 23 4.63 4.24 6.35
CA GLU A 23 6.06 3.94 6.37
C GLU A 23 6.33 2.47 6.01
N PHE A 24 5.56 1.53 6.57
CA PHE A 24 5.67 0.11 6.24
C PHE A 24 5.38 -0.13 4.75
N LEU A 25 4.28 0.42 4.24
CA LEU A 25 3.89 0.22 2.84
C LEU A 25 4.95 0.77 1.88
N VAL A 26 5.39 2.01 2.10
CA VAL A 26 6.40 2.68 1.27
C VAL A 26 7.78 2.01 1.39
N SER A 27 8.11 1.41 2.54
CA SER A 27 9.40 0.75 2.73
C SER A 27 9.69 -0.37 1.72
N SER A 28 8.65 -1.04 1.21
CA SER A 28 8.82 -2.09 0.19
C SER A 28 9.03 -1.55 -1.23
N PHE A 29 8.91 -0.23 -1.40
CA PHE A 29 9.21 0.49 -2.64
C PHE A 29 10.50 1.32 -2.53
N LYS A 30 11.17 1.32 -1.36
CA LYS A 30 12.46 2.00 -1.18
C LYS A 30 13.52 1.37 -2.08
N SER A 31 13.92 2.11 -3.10
CA SER A 31 15.11 1.78 -3.88
C SER A 31 16.36 2.02 -3.03
N GLN A 32 17.39 1.19 -3.18
CA GLN A 32 18.65 1.27 -2.41
C GLN A 32 19.46 2.57 -2.67
N PHE A 33 18.99 3.47 -3.53
CA PHE A 33 19.67 4.70 -3.89
C PHE A 33 19.20 5.88 -3.04
N ILE A 34 20.17 6.44 -2.32
CA ILE A 34 20.06 7.47 -1.28
C ILE A 34 19.67 8.82 -1.93
N GLU A 35 18.74 9.52 -1.30
CA GLU A 35 18.16 10.86 -1.62
C GLU A 35 17.14 10.96 -2.76
N GLU A 36 17.37 10.50 -4.00
CA GLU A 36 16.33 10.50 -5.05
C GLU A 36 15.28 9.37 -4.87
N GLY A 37 15.59 8.41 -3.99
CA GLY A 37 14.76 7.22 -3.77
C GLY A 37 13.41 7.51 -3.13
N LEU A 38 13.25 8.57 -2.33
CA LEU A 38 12.01 8.81 -1.60
C LEU A 38 10.86 9.23 -2.52
N GLU A 39 11.07 10.21 -3.40
CA GLU A 39 10.04 10.66 -4.35
C GLU A 39 9.63 9.54 -5.31
N LEU A 40 10.61 8.74 -5.76
CA LEU A 40 10.36 7.56 -6.59
C LEU A 40 9.54 6.50 -5.83
N SER A 41 9.84 6.23 -4.56
CA SER A 41 9.07 5.29 -3.74
C SER A 41 7.63 5.76 -3.51
N ILE A 42 7.42 7.06 -3.34
CA ILE A 42 6.07 7.65 -3.22
C ILE A 42 5.30 7.47 -4.52
N LEU A 43 5.93 7.75 -5.67
CA LEU A 43 5.33 7.58 -6.97
C LEU A 43 4.95 6.10 -7.24
N GLU A 44 5.87 5.18 -6.96
CA GLU A 44 5.62 3.74 -7.11
C GLU A 44 4.55 3.23 -6.15
N PHE A 45 4.52 3.73 -4.90
CA PHE A 45 3.44 3.44 -3.96
C PHE A 45 2.08 3.92 -4.49
N ASN A 46 2.00 5.15 -5.02
CA ASN A 46 0.76 5.69 -5.59
C ASN A 46 0.29 4.88 -6.81
N LYS A 47 1.21 4.47 -7.70
CA LYS A 47 0.88 3.57 -8.81
C LYS A 47 0.35 2.23 -8.31
N TRP A 48 0.99 1.67 -7.28
CA TRP A 48 0.56 0.42 -6.67
C TRP A 48 -0.84 0.52 -6.05
N LEU A 49 -1.18 1.64 -5.39
CA LEU A 49 -2.53 1.88 -4.89
C LEU A 49 -3.58 1.84 -6.01
N VAL A 50 -3.30 2.48 -7.15
CA VAL A 50 -4.21 2.47 -8.31
C VAL A 50 -4.34 1.06 -8.89
N GLN A 51 -3.23 0.37 -9.14
CA GLN A 51 -3.22 -1.01 -9.65
C GLN A 51 -3.95 -1.96 -8.71
N SER A 52 -3.80 -1.78 -7.39
CA SER A 52 -4.47 -2.63 -6.39
C SER A 52 -6.00 -2.59 -6.51
N ARG A 53 -6.54 -1.42 -6.90
CA ARG A 53 -7.96 -1.23 -7.14
C ARG A 53 -8.41 -1.86 -8.45
N GLU A 54 -7.68 -1.63 -9.53
CA GLU A 54 -8.03 -2.10 -10.88
C GLU A 54 -7.92 -3.62 -11.02
N GLU A 55 -6.84 -4.21 -10.49
CA GLU A 55 -6.57 -5.65 -10.64
C GLU A 55 -7.23 -6.50 -9.56
N PHE A 56 -7.34 -5.99 -8.33
CA PHE A 56 -7.80 -6.78 -7.18
C PHE A 56 -9.06 -6.24 -6.52
N GLY A 57 -9.68 -5.16 -7.02
CA GLY A 57 -10.91 -4.62 -6.43
C GLY A 57 -10.72 -4.21 -4.97
N VAL A 58 -9.53 -3.71 -4.62
CA VAL A 58 -9.22 -3.21 -3.27
C VAL A 58 -9.34 -1.69 -3.26
N ILE A 59 -10.14 -1.16 -2.34
CA ILE A 59 -10.20 0.27 -2.03
C ILE A 59 -9.42 0.56 -0.75
N TYR A 60 -9.00 1.82 -0.59
CA TYR A 60 -8.28 2.26 0.59
C TYR A 60 -8.79 3.61 1.10
N GLU A 61 -8.64 3.83 2.40
CA GLU A 61 -8.86 5.08 3.11
C GLU A 61 -7.59 5.40 3.91
N SER A 62 -7.19 6.68 3.97
CA SER A 62 -6.12 7.14 4.87
C SER A 62 -6.68 7.93 6.04
N ASP A 63 -5.94 7.97 7.15
CA ASP A 63 -6.22 8.88 8.25
C ASP A 63 -5.83 10.33 7.90
N ILE A 64 -6.21 11.29 8.75
CA ILE A 64 -6.02 12.72 8.49
C ILE A 64 -4.54 13.12 8.30
N ASN A 65 -3.62 12.34 8.88
CA ASN A 65 -2.18 12.58 8.80
C ASN A 65 -1.48 11.74 7.71
N ASN A 66 -2.21 10.87 7.00
CA ASN A 66 -1.67 9.88 6.07
C ASN A 66 -0.62 8.95 6.70
N GLU A 67 -0.72 8.69 8.00
CA GLU A 67 0.13 7.76 8.73
C GLU A 67 -0.32 6.31 8.53
N TYR A 68 -1.61 6.09 8.31
CA TYR A 68 -2.21 4.76 8.19
C TYR A 68 -3.14 4.66 6.99
N TYR A 69 -3.10 3.50 6.34
CA TYR A 69 -3.96 3.15 5.21
C TYR A 69 -4.78 1.91 5.56
N THR A 70 -6.10 2.02 5.49
CA THR A 70 -7.04 0.91 5.68
C THR A 70 -7.60 0.46 4.34
N PHE A 71 -7.38 -0.81 3.99
CA PHE A 71 -7.80 -1.46 2.76
C PHE A 71 -9.04 -2.34 2.98
N ARG A 72 -9.94 -2.38 1.99
CA ARG A 72 -11.15 -3.23 1.95
C ARG A 72 -11.44 -3.69 0.51
N ARG A 73 -12.20 -4.78 0.35
CA ARG A 73 -12.78 -5.14 -0.95
C ARG A 73 -13.95 -4.20 -1.29
N ILE A 74 -14.15 -3.97 -2.59
CA ILE A 74 -15.37 -3.37 -3.15
C ILE A 74 -16.55 -4.33 -2.93
#